data_AF-A0A645GCJ8-F1
#
_entry.id   AF-A0A645GCJ8-F1
#
_cell.length_a   1.000
_cell.length_b   1.000
_cell.length_c   1.000
_cell.angle_alpha   90.00
_cell.angle_beta   90.00
_cell.angle_gamma   90.00
#
_symmetry.space_group_name_H-M   'P 1'
#
loop_
_entity.id
_entity.type
_entity.pdbx_description
1 polymer ?
#
loop_
_entity_poly.entity_id
_entity_poly.type
_entity_poly.pdbx_seq_one_letter_code
_entity_poly.pdbx_strand_id
1 'polypeptide(L)'
;MMSGTVPSVSSGQQQASAPSITPAYNQASGQGQNQNRNNDAYLCSDALSTEKHVSSIYNTSIFEFKDPGMRNVLNHIQTEEQEHGKKIYDYMAVNGMYS
;
A
#
# COMPACT_ATOMS: atom_id res chain seq x y z
N MET A 1 8.46 5.82 31.50
CA MET A 1 7.59 5.68 30.32
C MET A 1 6.88 7.01 30.18
N MET A 2 7.21 7.80 29.15
CA MET A 2 6.58 9.10 28.88
C MET A 2 5.09 8.85 28.58
N SER A 3 4.20 9.52 29.30
CA SER A 3 2.75 9.26 29.32
C SER A 3 2.09 9.64 27.98
N GLY A 4 2.21 8.78 26.97
CA GLY A 4 1.49 8.89 25.71
C GLY A 4 0.12 8.22 25.79
N THR A 5 -0.90 8.80 25.16
CA THR A 5 -2.22 8.18 25.01
C THR A 5 -2.29 7.44 23.68
N VAL A 6 -2.92 6.26 23.66
CA VAL A 6 -3.14 5.49 22.44
C VAL A 6 -4.08 6.28 21.50
N PRO A 7 -3.72 6.45 20.22
CA PRO A 7 -4.59 7.10 19.24
C PRO A 7 -5.93 6.37 19.08
N SER A 8 -7.02 7.12 18.96
CA SER A 8 -8.33 6.57 18.60
C SER A 8 -8.38 6.34 17.08
N VAL A 9 -8.19 5.09 16.65
CA VAL A 9 -8.43 4.68 15.26
C VAL A 9 -9.93 4.54 15.02
N SER A 10 -10.54 5.47 14.28
CA SER A 10 -11.94 5.35 13.88
C SER A 10 -12.05 4.28 12.79
N SER A 11 -12.66 3.13 13.09
CA SER A 11 -12.98 2.08 12.11
C SER A 11 -14.18 2.47 11.22
N GLY A 12 -14.16 3.70 10.69
CA GLY A 12 -15.19 4.23 9.83
C GLY A 12 -15.25 3.40 8.55
N GLN A 13 -16.25 2.51 8.47
CA GLN A 13 -16.69 1.88 7.24
C GLN A 13 -17.21 2.96 6.29
N GLN A 14 -16.30 3.66 5.63
CA GLN A 14 -16.65 4.36 4.42
C GLN A 14 -16.54 3.33 3.30
N GLN A 15 -17.67 2.69 3.04
CA GLN A 15 -17.93 1.89 1.84
C GLN A 15 -17.89 2.83 0.63
N ALA A 16 -16.71 3.35 0.32
CA ALA A 16 -16.43 4.01 -0.94
C ALA A 16 -16.26 2.89 -1.97
N SER A 17 -17.14 2.87 -2.96
CA SER A 17 -17.03 2.01 -4.14
C SER A 17 -15.58 1.99 -4.61
N ALA A 18 -14.94 0.82 -4.62
CA ALA A 18 -13.56 0.69 -5.07
C ALA A 18 -13.45 1.29 -6.48
N PRO A 19 -12.60 2.31 -6.69
CA PRO A 19 -12.45 2.91 -8.01
C PRO A 19 -11.96 1.84 -8.99
N SER A 20 -12.66 1.69 -10.11
CA SER A 20 -12.26 0.81 -11.19
C SER A 20 -10.96 1.34 -11.79
N ILE A 21 -9.88 0.55 -11.70
CA ILE A 21 -8.59 0.91 -12.31
C ILE A 21 -8.68 0.60 -13.80
N THR A 22 -8.64 1.64 -14.63
CA THR A 22 -8.53 1.52 -16.08
C THR A 22 -7.07 1.61 -16.54
N PRO A 23 -6.70 0.98 -17.67
CA PRO A 23 -5.37 1.11 -18.25
C PRO A 23 -5.06 2.56 -18.60
N ALA A 24 -3.96 3.09 -18.06
CA ALA A 24 -3.43 4.42 -18.36
C ALA A 24 -2.55 4.42 -19.62
N TYR A 25 -2.00 3.27 -19.98
CA TYR A 25 -1.07 3.10 -21.09
C TYR A 25 -1.64 2.20 -22.18
N ASN A 26 -1.51 2.63 -23.44
CA ASN A 26 -1.94 1.84 -24.58
C ASN A 26 -0.73 1.09 -25.18
N GLN A 27 -0.89 -0.21 -25.45
CA GLN A 27 0.21 -1.09 -25.87
C GLN A 27 0.78 -0.73 -27.25
N ALA A 28 0.04 0.02 -28.07
CA ALA A 28 0.45 0.49 -29.40
C ALA A 28 1.14 1.87 -29.40
N SER A 29 1.47 2.41 -28.22
CA SER A 29 1.98 3.79 -28.10
C SER A 29 3.47 3.94 -28.46
N GLY A 30 3.84 5.13 -28.94
CA GLY A 30 5.21 5.45 -29.39
C GLY A 30 6.27 5.45 -28.28
N GLN A 31 7.54 5.64 -28.66
CA GLN A 31 8.70 5.55 -27.75
C GLN A 31 8.58 6.42 -26.47
N GLY A 32 8.03 7.64 -26.57
CA GLY A 32 7.91 8.53 -25.40
C GLY A 32 6.93 8.02 -24.33
N GLN A 33 5.82 7.39 -24.74
CA GLN A 33 4.84 6.84 -23.82
C GLN A 33 5.35 5.55 -23.15
N ASN A 34 6.20 4.78 -23.84
CA ASN A 34 6.92 3.65 -23.25
C ASN A 34 7.92 4.09 -22.17
N GLN A 35 8.64 5.20 -22.39
CA GLN A 35 9.57 5.72 -21.40
C GLN A 35 8.85 6.19 -20.12
N ASN A 36 7.75 6.92 -20.25
CA ASN A 36 6.93 7.32 -19.10
C ASN A 36 6.39 6.10 -18.34
N ARG A 37 5.89 5.09 -19.06
CA ARG A 37 5.42 3.84 -18.45
C ARG A 37 6.52 3.13 -17.66
N ASN A 38 7.74 3.11 -18.17
CA ASN A 38 8.87 2.48 -17.49
C ASN A 38 9.31 3.25 -16.24
N ASN A 39 9.27 4.59 -16.29
CA ASN A 39 9.54 5.43 -15.12
C ASN A 39 8.47 5.21 -14.03
N ASP A 40 7.19 5.18 -14.41
CA ASP A 40 6.10 4.88 -13.48
C ASP A 40 6.23 3.47 -12.92
N ALA A 41 6.58 2.48 -13.74
CA ALA A 41 6.81 1.10 -13.29
C ALA A 41 7.93 1.02 -12.25
N TYR A 42 9.01 1.80 -12.41
CA TYR A 42 10.08 1.90 -11.43
C TYR A 42 9.57 2.47 -10.09
N LEU A 43 8.84 3.59 -10.13
CA LEU A 43 8.29 4.21 -8.93
C LEU A 43 7.28 3.31 -8.22
N CYS A 44 6.40 2.63 -8.97
CA CYS A 44 5.46 1.68 -8.39
C CYS A 44 6.16 0.46 -7.78
N SER A 45 7.24 -0.02 -8.39
CA SER A 45 8.04 -1.13 -7.84
C SER A 45 8.72 -0.73 -6.53
N ASP A 46 9.31 0.45 -6.48
CA ASP A 46 9.93 1.02 -5.28
C ASP A 46 8.91 1.19 -4.15
N ALA A 47 7.78 1.83 -4.46
CA ALA A 47 6.67 2.00 -3.51
C ALA A 47 6.16 0.65 -3.00
N LEU A 48 5.87 -0.31 -3.88
CA LEU A 48 5.40 -1.64 -3.49
C LEU A 48 6.43 -2.40 -2.64
N SER A 49 7.73 -2.22 -2.90
CA SER A 49 8.78 -2.82 -2.09
C SER A 49 8.83 -2.23 -0.67
N THR A 50 8.60 -0.92 -0.56
CA THR A 50 8.50 -0.22 0.72
C THR A 50 7.28 -0.68 1.50
N GLU A 51 6.11 -0.78 0.87
CA GLU A 51 4.89 -1.30 1.51
C GLU A 51 5.09 -2.72 2.05
N LYS A 52 5.70 -3.60 1.24
CA LYS A 52 6.04 -4.96 1.66
C LYS A 52 7.01 -4.98 2.84
N HIS A 53 8.02 -4.10 2.83
CA HIS A 53 9.00 -4.01 3.90
C HIS A 53 8.35 -3.55 5.22
N VAL A 54 7.59 -2.46 5.20
CA VAL A 54 6.89 -1.92 6.37
C VAL A 54 5.89 -2.94 6.93
N SER A 55 5.10 -3.55 6.06
CA SER A 55 4.18 -4.66 6.41
C SER A 55 4.91 -5.84 7.08
N SER A 56 6.09 -6.22 6.58
CA SER A 56 6.87 -7.31 7.21
C SER A 56 7.36 -6.95 8.62
N ILE A 57 7.69 -5.67 8.86
CA ILE A 57 8.11 -5.18 10.17
C ILE A 57 6.94 -5.24 11.16
N TYR A 58 5.76 -4.77 10.76
CA TYR A 58 4.59 -4.75 11.64
C TYR A 58 4.11 -6.14 12.03
N ASN A 59 4.17 -7.13 11.12
CA ASN A 59 3.89 -8.53 11.43
C ASN A 59 4.65 -9.06 12.65
N THR A 60 5.89 -8.64 12.85
CA THR A 60 6.68 -9.05 14.04
C THR A 60 6.48 -8.08 15.20
N SER A 61 6.50 -6.78 14.91
CA SER A 61 6.48 -5.71 15.92
C SER A 61 5.24 -5.78 16.82
N ILE A 62 4.08 -6.16 16.26
CA ILE A 62 2.82 -6.30 17.02
C ILE A 62 2.96 -7.25 18.24
N PHE A 63 3.77 -8.30 18.14
CA PHE A 63 4.01 -9.23 19.24
C PHE A 63 4.87 -8.62 20.36
N GLU A 64 5.71 -7.64 20.04
CA GLU A 64 6.65 -7.01 20.96
C GLU A 64 6.00 -5.90 21.82
N PHE A 65 4.90 -5.30 21.35
CA PHE A 65 4.13 -4.33 22.13
C PHE A 65 3.46 -4.99 23.34
N LYS A 66 3.56 -4.37 24.52
CA LYS A 66 2.86 -4.84 25.74
C LYS A 66 1.46 -4.25 25.90
N ASP A 67 1.22 -3.07 25.34
CA ASP A 67 -0.04 -2.34 25.43
C ASP A 67 -1.05 -2.86 24.37
N PRO A 68 -2.23 -3.37 24.78
CA PRO A 68 -3.24 -3.88 23.84
C PRO A 68 -3.80 -2.82 22.87
N GLY A 69 -3.88 -1.56 23.30
CA GLY A 69 -4.33 -0.46 22.44
C GLY A 69 -3.32 -0.20 21.32
N MET A 70 -2.03 -0.18 21.64
CA MET A 70 -0.98 -0.05 20.63
C MET A 70 -0.97 -1.23 19.63
N ARG A 71 -1.23 -2.45 20.11
CA ARG A 71 -1.41 -3.62 19.23
C ARG A 71 -2.57 -3.43 18.26
N ASN A 72 -3.71 -2.91 18.73
CA ASN A 72 -4.87 -2.68 17.88
C ASN A 72 -4.59 -1.63 16.80
N VAL A 73 -3.92 -0.52 17.17
CA VAL A 73 -3.52 0.52 16.23
C VAL A 73 -2.58 -0.06 15.16
N LEU A 74 -1.56 -0.83 15.55
CA LEU A 74 -0.64 -1.43 14.59
C LEU A 74 -1.28 -2.49 13.71
N ASN A 75 -2.23 -3.28 14.22
CA ASN A 75 -3.01 -4.21 13.38
C ASN A 75 -3.84 -3.46 12.33
N HIS A 76 -4.39 -2.30 12.71
CA HIS A 76 -5.12 -1.45 11.77
C HIS A 76 -4.19 -0.94 10.67
N ILE A 77 -3.04 -0.34 11.03
CA ILE A 77 -2.04 0.14 10.07
C ILE A 77 -1.57 -1.02 9.17
N GLN A 78 -1.27 -2.19 9.74
CA GLN A 78 -0.89 -3.39 9.00
C GLN A 78 -1.94 -3.78 7.93
N THR A 79 -3.22 -3.61 8.23
CA THR A 79 -4.31 -3.85 7.27
C THR A 79 -4.28 -2.79 6.17
N GLU A 80 -4.09 -1.52 6.51
CA GLU A 80 -3.96 -0.42 5.55
C GLU A 80 -2.77 -0.63 4.60
N GLU A 81 -1.59 -1.02 5.09
CA GLU A 81 -0.41 -1.25 4.22
C GLU A 81 -0.62 -2.43 3.25
N GLN A 82 -1.36 -3.46 3.67
CA GLN A 82 -1.73 -4.55 2.76
C GLN A 82 -2.67 -4.07 1.66
N GLU A 83 -3.63 -3.19 1.99
CA GLU A 83 -4.52 -2.58 1.02
C GLU A 83 -3.78 -1.61 0.08
N HIS A 84 -2.82 -0.83 0.58
CA HIS A 84 -1.93 0.02 -0.22
C HIS A 84 -1.13 -0.82 -1.22
N GLY A 85 -0.48 -1.88 -0.74
CA GLY A 85 0.25 -2.82 -1.59
C GLY A 85 -0.63 -3.43 -2.68
N LYS A 86 -1.87 -3.82 -2.34
CA LYS A 86 -2.83 -4.35 -3.33
C LYS A 86 -3.20 -3.31 -4.39
N LYS A 87 -3.47 -2.06 -4.01
CA LYS A 87 -3.80 -0.97 -4.96
C LYS A 87 -2.67 -0.72 -5.95
N ILE A 88 -1.42 -0.69 -5.47
CA ILE A 88 -0.24 -0.52 -6.33
C ILE A 88 -0.10 -1.71 -7.27
N TYR A 89 -0.23 -2.94 -6.76
CA TYR A 89 -0.17 -4.15 -7.56
C TYR A 89 -1.24 -4.17 -8.67
N ASP A 90 -2.50 -3.89 -8.33
CA ASP A 90 -3.60 -3.87 -9.30
C ASP A 90 -3.35 -2.83 -10.40
N TYR A 91 -2.86 -1.64 -10.04
CA TYR A 91 -2.44 -0.62 -11.01
C TYR A 91 -1.34 -1.12 -11.94
N MET A 92 -0.27 -1.71 -11.38
CA MET A 92 0.82 -2.25 -12.18
C MET A 92 0.36 -3.38 -13.09
N ALA A 93 -0.53 -4.26 -12.62
CA ALA A 93 -1.06 -5.38 -13.37
C ALA A 93 -1.89 -4.92 -14.58
N VAL A 94 -2.82 -3.99 -14.37
CA VAL A 94 -3.67 -3.42 -15.45
C VAL A 94 -2.83 -2.68 -16.49
N ASN A 95 -1.70 -2.08 -16.10
CA ASN A 95 -0.80 -1.37 -17.00
C ASN A 95 0.36 -2.22 -17.54
N GLY A 96 0.38 -3.54 -17.26
CA GLY A 96 1.43 -4.47 -17.70
C GLY A 96 2.83 -4.14 -17.16
N MET A 97 2.91 -3.43 -16.03
CA MET A 97 4.15 -3.01 -15.38
C MET A 97 4.70 -4.07 -14.43
N TYR A 98 3.88 -5.08 -14.08
CA TYR A 98 4.26 -6.18 -13.20
C TYR A 98 4.60 -7.41 -14.03
N SER A 99 5.82 -7.93 -13.91
CA SER A 99 6.33 -9.11 -14.61
C SER A 99 7.17 -9.98 -13.68
#